data_AF-A0A6P7WX00-F1
#
_entry.id   AF-A0A6P7WX00-F1
#
_cell.length_a   1.000
_cell.length_b   1.000
_cell.length_c   1.000
_cell.angle_alpha   90.00
_cell.angle_beta   90.00
_cell.angle_gamma   90.00
#
_symmetry.space_group_name_H-M   'P 1'
#
loop_
_entity.id
_entity.type
_entity.pdbx_description
1 polymer ?
#
loop_
_entity_poly.entity_id
_entity_poly.type
_entity_poly.pdbx_seq_one_letter_code
_entity_poly.pdbx_strand_id
1 'polypeptide(L)'
;MSNTCDVIVIGGGISGLSAAKLLVESGLSVVVLEARDRVGGRTFTARNKQVKYVDLGGAYVGPTQNRILRLAKELGVENYKVNEVQRLVHHVKGKSYPFKGPFPPMWNPVAYLDYNNLWRTLDTMGKEIPCDAPWTAPHAEEWDRMTMKELLDKICWTT
;
A
#
# COMPACT_ATOMS: atom_id res chain seq x y z
N MET A 1 26.41 30.97 -8.46
CA MET A 1 25.13 31.52 -8.97
C MET A 1 24.02 30.80 -8.23
N SER A 2 23.07 31.50 -7.58
CA SER A 2 21.88 30.82 -7.04
C SER A 2 20.95 30.50 -8.21
N ASN A 3 20.57 29.24 -8.36
CA ASN A 3 19.50 28.88 -9.28
C ASN A 3 18.18 29.38 -8.67
N THR A 4 17.58 30.41 -9.28
CA THR A 4 16.29 30.96 -8.85
C THR A 4 15.15 30.16 -9.45
N CYS A 5 14.23 29.69 -8.62
CA CYS A 5 12.97 29.04 -9.04
C CYS A 5 11.85 29.37 -8.05
N ASP A 6 10.59 29.17 -8.45
CA ASP A 6 9.42 29.44 -7.61
C ASP A 6 9.25 28.38 -6.53
N VAL A 7 9.52 27.11 -6.86
CA VAL A 7 9.35 25.98 -5.94
C VAL A 7 10.53 25.01 -6.01
N ILE A 8 11.01 24.57 -4.85
CA ILE A 8 11.95 23.45 -4.73
C ILE A 8 11.20 22.26 -4.14
N VAL A 9 11.22 21.12 -4.84
CA VAL A 9 10.69 19.84 -4.38
C VAL A 9 11.84 18.95 -3.91
N ILE A 10 11.82 18.54 -2.65
CA ILE A 10 12.83 17.65 -2.08
C ILE A 10 12.36 16.19 -2.23
N GLY A 11 13.00 15.44 -3.12
CA GLY A 11 12.74 14.02 -3.40
C GLY A 11 12.03 13.78 -4.73
N GLY A 12 12.67 13.01 -5.61
CA GLY A 12 12.19 12.54 -6.91
C GLY A 12 11.42 11.21 -6.85
N GLY A 13 10.69 10.95 -5.76
CA GLY A 13 9.73 9.85 -5.69
C GLY A 13 8.40 10.18 -6.39
N ILE A 14 7.46 9.22 -6.47
CA ILE A 14 6.15 9.44 -7.11
C ILE A 14 5.44 10.70 -6.58
N SER A 15 5.46 10.92 -5.26
CA SER A 15 4.82 12.10 -4.64
C SER A 15 5.47 13.41 -5.09
N GLY A 16 6.80 13.52 -5.01
CA GLY A 16 7.51 14.74 -5.42
C GLY A 16 7.42 15.02 -6.91
N LEU A 17 7.54 13.99 -7.76
CA LEU A 17 7.37 14.13 -9.21
C LEU A 17 5.95 14.51 -9.60
N SER A 18 4.94 13.98 -8.89
CA SER A 18 3.53 14.36 -9.12
C SER A 18 3.28 15.82 -8.74
N ALA A 19 3.85 16.29 -7.63
CA ALA A 19 3.77 17.68 -7.22
C ALA A 19 4.47 18.60 -8.24
N ALA A 20 5.70 18.25 -8.64
CA ALA A 20 6.46 19.02 -9.62
C ALA A 20 5.73 19.11 -10.96
N LYS A 21 5.16 18.01 -11.46
CA LYS A 21 4.35 17.99 -12.69
C LYS A 21 3.21 19.01 -12.62
N LEU A 22 2.40 18.95 -11.55
CA LEU A 22 1.24 19.83 -11.38
C LEU A 22 1.64 21.32 -11.32
N LEU A 23 2.73 21.63 -10.62
CA LEU A 23 3.25 23.00 -10.49
C LEU A 23 3.78 23.54 -11.83
N VAL A 24 4.51 22.70 -12.60
CA VAL A 24 4.98 23.06 -13.95
C VAL A 24 3.81 23.28 -14.90
N GLU A 25 2.79 22.42 -14.87
CA GLU A 25 1.56 22.59 -15.66
C GLU A 25 0.77 23.85 -15.28
N SER A 26 0.97 24.35 -14.06
CA SER A 26 0.40 25.61 -13.58
C SER A 26 1.26 26.84 -13.95
N GLY A 27 2.35 26.66 -14.70
CA GLY A 27 3.22 27.74 -15.18
C GLY A 27 4.33 28.17 -14.21
N LEU A 28 4.58 27.42 -13.14
CA LEU A 28 5.64 27.73 -12.17
C LEU A 28 6.98 27.10 -12.57
N SER A 29 8.07 27.78 -12.23
CA SER A 29 9.43 27.25 -12.33
C SER A 29 9.74 26.35 -11.12
N VAL A 30 10.05 25.08 -11.37
CA VAL A 30 10.23 24.07 -10.33
C VAL A 30 11.57 23.36 -10.48
N VAL A 31 12.27 23.18 -9.36
CA VAL A 31 13.47 22.35 -9.27
C VAL A 31 13.17 21.15 -8.36
N VAL A 32 13.50 19.94 -8.82
CA VAL A 32 13.42 18.72 -8.01
C VAL A 32 14.83 18.32 -7.59
N LEU A 33 15.07 18.20 -6.29
CA LEU A 33 16.33 17.74 -5.71
C LEU A 33 16.16 16.30 -5.22
N GLU A 34 16.75 15.34 -5.92
CA GLU A 34 16.77 13.92 -5.52
C GLU A 34 18.14 13.55 -4.95
N ALA A 35 18.12 12.82 -3.84
CA ALA A 35 19.34 12.42 -3.14
C ALA A 35 20.10 11.30 -3.88
N ARG A 36 19.39 10.45 -4.63
CA ARG A 36 19.97 9.33 -5.39
C ARG A 36 20.35 9.74 -6.82
N ASP A 37 21.09 8.85 -7.45
CA ASP A 37 21.39 8.83 -8.89
C ASP A 37 20.19 8.44 -9.77
N ARG A 38 19.02 8.21 -9.17
CA ARG A 38 17.78 7.81 -9.85
C ARG A 38 16.56 8.42 -9.18
N VAL A 39 15.50 8.58 -9.97
CA VAL A 39 14.16 8.86 -9.47
C VAL A 39 13.42 7.58 -9.02
N GLY A 40 12.18 7.73 -8.56
CA GLY A 40 11.26 6.65 -8.19
C GLY A 40 11.22 6.35 -6.70
N GLY A 41 12.31 6.59 -5.97
CA GLY A 41 12.37 6.37 -4.53
C GLY A 41 12.06 4.93 -4.14
N ARG A 42 10.90 4.70 -3.51
CA ARG A 42 10.38 3.38 -3.08
C ARG A 42 9.87 2.52 -4.24
N THR A 43 9.80 3.05 -5.46
CA THR A 43 9.64 2.25 -6.68
C THR A 43 10.96 2.15 -7.42
N PHE A 44 11.27 0.96 -7.92
CA PHE A 44 12.50 0.70 -8.66
C PHE A 44 12.31 -0.49 -9.60
N THR A 45 12.32 -0.22 -10.90
CA THR A 45 12.22 -1.23 -11.95
C THR A 45 13.63 -1.57 -12.46
N ALA A 46 14.17 -2.70 -12.04
CA ALA A 46 15.44 -3.22 -12.54
C ALA A 46 15.26 -3.79 -13.95
N ARG A 47 16.24 -3.62 -14.84
CA ARG A 47 16.20 -4.11 -16.23
C ARG A 47 17.51 -4.82 -16.57
N ASN A 48 17.41 -6.04 -17.05
CA ASN A 48 18.54 -6.83 -17.55
C ASN A 48 18.07 -7.90 -18.55
N LYS A 49 19.01 -8.66 -19.12
CA LYS A 49 18.69 -9.69 -20.14
C LYS A 49 17.89 -10.86 -19.57
N GLN A 50 18.03 -11.18 -18.28
CA GLN A 50 17.42 -12.33 -17.62
C GLN A 50 15.95 -12.09 -17.25
N VAL A 51 15.62 -10.89 -16.78
CA VAL A 51 14.27 -10.57 -16.27
C VAL A 51 13.49 -9.65 -17.20
N LYS A 52 14.12 -9.07 -18.23
CA LYS A 52 13.61 -7.96 -19.05
C LYS A 52 13.36 -6.70 -18.22
N TYR A 53 12.38 -6.74 -17.32
CA TYR A 53 12.15 -5.77 -16.26
C TYR A 53 11.54 -6.47 -15.03
N VAL A 54 11.86 -5.98 -13.83
CA VAL A 54 11.25 -6.46 -12.57
C VAL A 54 11.19 -5.33 -11.56
N ASP A 55 10.05 -5.16 -10.89
CA ASP A 55 9.92 -4.20 -9.81
C ASP A 55 10.47 -4.79 -8.50
N LEU A 56 11.45 -4.09 -7.92
CA LEU A 56 12.07 -4.41 -6.64
C LEU A 56 11.52 -3.53 -5.50
N GLY A 57 10.50 -2.73 -5.80
CA GLY A 57 9.81 -1.83 -4.88
C GLY A 57 8.28 -1.94 -5.03
N GLY A 58 7.57 -0.83 -4.83
CA GLY A 58 6.12 -0.80 -5.05
C GLY A 58 5.72 -1.10 -6.50
N ALA A 59 4.80 -2.05 -6.70
CA ALA A 59 4.40 -2.55 -8.03
C ALA A 59 2.88 -2.70 -8.21
N TYR A 60 2.14 -3.01 -7.15
CA TYR A 60 0.72 -3.33 -7.24
C TYR A 60 -0.14 -2.07 -7.26
N VAL A 61 -1.10 -2.04 -8.20
CA VAL A 61 -2.20 -1.08 -8.24
C VAL A 61 -3.52 -1.83 -8.39
N GLY A 62 -4.64 -1.21 -7.99
CA GLY A 62 -5.94 -1.87 -8.02
C GLY A 62 -7.13 -0.92 -8.06
N PRO A 63 -8.36 -1.46 -8.06
CA PRO A 63 -9.58 -0.66 -7.95
C PRO A 63 -9.52 0.33 -6.78
N THR A 64 -10.19 1.47 -6.91
CA THR A 64 -10.18 2.63 -5.99
C THR A 64 -8.91 3.49 -5.98
N GLN A 65 -7.78 2.99 -6.50
CA GLN A 65 -6.52 3.75 -6.59
C GLN A 65 -6.47 4.68 -7.82
N ASN A 66 -7.52 5.50 -7.98
CA ASN A 66 -7.79 6.24 -9.22
C ASN A 66 -6.71 7.28 -9.58
N ARG A 67 -6.04 7.88 -8.61
CA ARG A 67 -5.02 8.93 -8.84
C ARG A 67 -3.79 8.38 -9.58
N ILE A 68 -3.25 7.26 -9.10
CA ILE A 68 -2.09 6.61 -9.73
C ILE A 68 -2.46 5.99 -11.07
N LEU A 69 -3.65 5.39 -11.20
CA LEU A 69 -4.15 4.85 -12.47
C LEU A 69 -4.33 5.94 -13.54
N ARG A 70 -4.87 7.11 -13.17
CA ARG A 70 -5.00 8.26 -14.06
C ARG A 70 -3.63 8.76 -14.51
N LEU A 71 -2.70 8.97 -13.57
CA LEU A 71 -1.35 9.45 -13.90
C LEU A 71 -0.59 8.46 -14.79
N ALA A 72 -0.64 7.17 -14.48
CA ALA A 72 -0.03 6.12 -15.30
C ALA A 72 -0.60 6.12 -16.73
N LYS A 73 -1.92 6.21 -16.87
CA LYS A 73 -2.59 6.28 -18.17
C LYS A 73 -2.17 7.50 -18.98
N GLU A 74 -2.09 8.67 -18.33
CA GLU A 74 -1.63 9.92 -18.95
C GLU A 74 -0.19 9.79 -19.48
N LEU A 75 0.67 9.09 -18.74
CA LEU A 75 2.06 8.80 -19.12
C LEU A 75 2.20 7.62 -20.10
N GLY A 76 1.10 7.06 -20.60
CA GLY A 76 1.12 5.93 -21.54
C GLY A 76 1.56 4.61 -20.92
N VAL A 77 1.45 4.46 -19.60
CA VAL A 77 1.79 3.22 -18.88
C VAL A 77 0.54 2.36 -18.71
N GLU A 78 0.56 1.17 -19.30
CA GLU A 78 -0.50 0.18 -19.18
C GLU A 78 -0.31 -0.69 -17.93
N ASN A 79 -1.40 -1.29 -17.44
CA ASN A 79 -1.38 -2.26 -16.37
C ASN A 79 -1.83 -3.65 -16.87
N TYR A 80 -1.56 -4.67 -16.08
CA TYR A 80 -2.01 -6.04 -16.33
C TYR A 80 -2.51 -6.67 -15.02
N LYS A 81 -3.31 -7.73 -15.14
CA LYS A 81 -3.80 -8.46 -13.96
C LYS A 81 -2.73 -9.44 -13.48
N VAL A 82 -2.41 -9.37 -12.19
CA VAL A 82 -1.63 -10.41 -11.50
C VAL A 82 -2.37 -11.74 -11.64
N ASN A 83 -1.63 -12.83 -11.91
CA ASN A 83 -2.24 -14.13 -12.13
C ASN A 83 -2.83 -14.71 -10.82
N GLU A 84 -4.15 -14.82 -10.77
CA GLU A 84 -4.92 -15.47 -9.69
C GLU A 84 -5.90 -16.51 -10.26
N VAL A 85 -5.59 -17.08 -11.45
CA VAL A 85 -6.47 -18.05 -12.12
C VAL A 85 -6.54 -19.39 -11.35
N GLN A 86 -5.43 -19.80 -10.77
CA GLN A 86 -5.31 -21.04 -10.00
C GLN A 86 -5.65 -20.83 -8.51
N ARG A 87 -5.42 -21.87 -7.70
CA ARG A 87 -5.65 -21.82 -6.25
C ARG A 87 -4.48 -21.13 -5.55
N LEU A 88 -4.78 -20.31 -4.55
CA LEU A 88 -3.81 -19.81 -3.58
C LEU A 88 -3.44 -20.96 -2.63
N VAL A 89 -2.34 -20.82 -1.90
CA VAL A 89 -1.88 -21.83 -0.93
C VAL A 89 -1.63 -21.19 0.42
N HIS A 90 -2.31 -21.68 1.45
CA HIS A 90 -2.01 -21.38 2.84
C HIS A 90 -1.11 -22.49 3.38
N HIS A 91 0.14 -22.19 3.73
CA HIS A 91 1.08 -23.16 4.29
C HIS A 91 1.21 -22.96 5.79
N VAL A 92 0.72 -23.92 6.59
CA VAL A 92 0.77 -23.88 8.05
C VAL A 92 1.16 -25.23 8.63
N LYS A 93 1.95 -25.21 9.71
CA LYS A 93 2.36 -26.42 10.44
C LYS A 93 2.91 -27.52 9.50
N GLY A 94 3.71 -27.12 8.51
CA GLY A 94 4.34 -28.01 7.53
C GLY A 94 3.42 -28.57 6.44
N LYS A 95 2.16 -28.12 6.34
CA LYS A 95 1.18 -28.60 5.36
C LYS A 95 0.66 -27.47 4.50
N SER A 96 0.39 -27.77 3.22
CA SER A 96 -0.13 -26.83 2.23
C SER A 96 -1.62 -27.06 1.98
N TYR A 97 -2.41 -26.01 2.12
CA TYR A 97 -3.86 -26.01 1.95
C TYR A 97 -4.25 -25.11 0.78
N PRO A 98 -4.61 -25.68 -0.38
CA PRO A 98 -5.01 -24.89 -1.54
C PRO A 98 -6.43 -24.33 -1.37
N PHE A 99 -6.65 -23.06 -1.72
CA PHE A 99 -7.95 -22.38 -1.57
C PHE A 99 -8.23 -21.35 -2.67
N LYS A 100 -9.45 -20.80 -2.68
CA LYS A 100 -9.87 -19.67 -3.52
C LYS A 100 -10.51 -18.61 -2.63
N GLY A 101 -10.42 -17.34 -3.07
CA GLY A 101 -10.94 -16.20 -2.33
C GLY A 101 -9.85 -15.47 -1.53
N PRO A 102 -10.19 -14.34 -0.91
CA PRO A 102 -9.21 -13.43 -0.30
C PRO A 102 -8.63 -13.97 1.02
N PHE A 103 -9.33 -14.90 1.68
CA PHE A 103 -8.93 -15.43 2.98
C PHE A 103 -8.91 -16.97 2.97
N PRO A 104 -7.94 -17.62 3.63
CA PRO A 104 -7.95 -19.06 3.82
C PRO A 104 -9.20 -19.54 4.59
N PRO A 105 -9.82 -20.68 4.19
CA PRO A 105 -10.98 -21.20 4.88
C PRO A 105 -10.62 -21.84 6.24
N MET A 106 -11.50 -21.68 7.22
CA MET A 106 -11.40 -22.29 8.55
C MET A 106 -12.51 -23.34 8.72
N TRP A 107 -12.14 -24.58 9.04
CA TRP A 107 -13.09 -25.71 9.17
C TRP A 107 -13.53 -25.97 10.61
N ASN A 108 -12.72 -25.60 11.61
CA ASN A 108 -13.11 -25.68 13.02
C ASN A 108 -14.13 -24.55 13.30
N PRO A 109 -15.34 -24.84 13.79
CA PRO A 109 -16.36 -23.82 14.02
C PRO A 109 -15.94 -22.70 14.98
N VAL A 110 -15.17 -23.03 16.03
CA VAL A 110 -14.67 -22.04 17.00
C VAL A 110 -13.64 -21.12 16.35
N ALA A 111 -12.68 -21.69 15.61
CA ALA A 111 -11.68 -20.91 14.89
C ALA A 111 -12.29 -20.11 13.73
N TYR A 112 -13.37 -20.60 13.12
CA TYR A 112 -14.12 -19.84 12.12
C TYR A 112 -14.77 -18.61 12.72
N LEU A 113 -15.43 -18.75 13.88
CA LEU A 113 -16.04 -17.61 14.59
C LEU A 113 -14.99 -16.59 15.00
N ASP A 114 -13.86 -17.05 15.54
CA ASP A 114 -12.74 -16.19 15.95
C ASP A 114 -12.13 -15.44 14.76
N TYR A 115 -11.84 -16.15 13.66
CA TYR A 115 -11.30 -15.56 12.44
C TYR A 115 -12.27 -14.57 11.78
N ASN A 116 -13.58 -14.86 11.80
CA ASN A 116 -14.61 -13.92 11.34
C ASN A 116 -14.68 -12.68 12.24
N ASN A 117 -14.61 -12.88 13.56
CA ASN A 117 -14.62 -11.80 14.53
C ASN A 117 -13.41 -10.89 14.37
N LEU A 118 -12.21 -11.43 14.16
CA LEU A 118 -10.98 -10.66 13.93
C LEU A 118 -11.17 -9.63 12.81
N TRP A 119 -11.51 -10.07 11.60
CA TRP A 119 -11.66 -9.16 10.45
C TRP A 119 -12.80 -8.17 10.65
N ARG A 120 -13.94 -8.62 11.17
CA ARG A 120 -15.09 -7.76 11.45
C ARG A 120 -14.75 -6.68 12.48
N THR A 121 -14.01 -7.02 13.53
CA THR A 121 -13.61 -6.09 14.59
C THR A 121 -12.62 -5.07 14.06
N LEU A 122 -11.61 -5.49 13.29
CA LEU A 122 -10.66 -4.55 12.65
C LEU A 122 -11.39 -3.54 11.75
N ASP A 123 -12.31 -4.00 10.90
CA ASP A 123 -13.10 -3.10 10.04
C ASP A 123 -14.04 -2.20 10.85
N THR A 124 -14.63 -2.70 11.94
CA THR A 124 -15.52 -1.92 12.82
C THR A 124 -14.76 -0.83 13.54
N MET A 125 -13.60 -1.15 14.14
CA MET A 125 -12.70 -0.18 14.74
C MET A 125 -12.25 0.85 13.71
N GLY A 126 -11.89 0.41 12.49
CA GLY A 126 -11.50 1.31 11.41
C GLY A 126 -12.58 2.33 11.01
N LYS A 127 -13.87 1.99 11.11
CA LYS A 127 -14.98 2.92 10.85
C LYS A 127 -15.08 4.06 11.87
N GLU A 128 -14.56 3.87 13.08
CA GLU A 128 -14.54 4.91 14.11
C GLU A 128 -13.40 5.92 13.92
N ILE A 129 -12.45 5.63 13.02
CA ILE A 129 -11.23 6.42 12.83
C ILE A 129 -11.40 7.34 11.63
N PRO A 130 -11.47 8.67 11.81
CA PRO A 130 -11.50 9.61 10.69
C PRO A 130 -10.23 9.52 9.85
N CYS A 131 -10.37 9.30 8.54
CA CYS A 131 -9.23 9.08 7.63
C CYS A 131 -8.25 10.26 7.55
N ASP A 132 -8.73 11.48 7.74
CA ASP A 132 -7.96 12.73 7.68
C ASP A 132 -7.46 13.22 9.05
N ALA A 133 -8.00 12.65 10.14
CA ALA A 133 -7.65 13.03 11.51
C ALA A 133 -7.77 11.83 12.47
N PRO A 134 -6.95 10.78 12.34
CA PRO A 134 -7.09 9.57 13.15
C PRO A 134 -6.96 9.82 14.66
N TRP A 135 -6.21 10.84 15.07
CA TRP A 135 -6.06 11.27 16.47
C TRP A 135 -7.34 11.82 17.11
N THR A 136 -8.41 12.04 16.35
CA THR A 136 -9.72 12.47 16.88
C THR A 136 -10.71 11.32 17.07
N ALA A 137 -10.32 10.08 16.76
CA ALA A 137 -11.16 8.92 17.01
C ALA A 137 -11.58 8.84 18.51
N PRO A 138 -12.80 8.38 18.84
CA PRO A 138 -13.29 8.34 20.23
C PRO A 138 -12.35 7.60 21.19
N HIS A 139 -11.63 6.60 20.68
CA HIS A 139 -10.71 5.75 21.44
C HIS A 139 -9.23 5.97 21.05
N ALA A 140 -8.88 7.09 20.42
CA ALA A 140 -7.54 7.32 19.85
C ALA A 140 -6.41 7.14 20.88
N GLU A 141 -6.56 7.70 22.08
CA GLU A 141 -5.53 7.61 23.12
C GLU A 141 -5.33 6.18 23.63
N GLU A 142 -6.41 5.42 23.80
CA GLU A 142 -6.32 4.01 24.22
C GLU A 142 -5.66 3.16 23.13
N TRP A 143 -6.11 3.31 21.88
CA TRP A 143 -5.64 2.49 20.77
C TRP A 143 -4.21 2.83 20.32
N ASP A 144 -3.77 4.09 20.47
CA ASP A 144 -2.39 4.49 20.14
C ASP A 144 -1.38 4.08 21.22
N ARG A 145 -1.84 3.83 22.46
CA ARG A 145 -1.02 3.31 23.56
C ARG A 145 -0.84 1.80 23.53
N MET A 146 -1.65 1.09 22.78
CA MET A 146 -1.56 -0.37 22.64
C MET A 146 -0.88 -0.77 21.34
N THR A 147 -0.03 -1.78 21.40
CA THR A 147 0.54 -2.39 20.20
C THR A 147 -0.50 -3.25 19.49
N MET A 148 -0.33 -3.47 18.18
CA MET A 148 -1.15 -4.44 17.45
C MET A 148 -1.09 -5.85 18.03
N LYS A 149 0.04 -6.24 18.64
CA LYS A 149 0.17 -7.53 19.33
C LYS A 149 -0.80 -7.62 20.51
N GLU A 150 -0.82 -6.60 21.37
CA GLU A 150 -1.73 -6.56 22.53
C GLU A 150 -3.20 -6.53 22.09
N LEU A 151 -3.51 -5.88 20.97
CA LEU A 151 -4.86 -5.93 20.40
C LEU A 151 -5.21 -7.36 19.96
N LEU A 152 -4.33 -8.03 19.21
CA LEU A 152 -4.54 -9.41 18.76
C LEU A 152 -4.67 -10.38 19.94
N ASP A 153 -3.83 -10.25 20.96
CA ASP A 153 -3.89 -11.06 22.19
C ASP A 153 -5.23 -10.88 22.95
N LYS A 154 -5.88 -9.70 22.81
CA LYS A 154 -7.20 -9.43 23.40
C LYS A 154 -8.37 -9.99 22.58
N ILE A 155 -8.29 -9.95 21.25
CA ILE A 155 -9.45 -10.21 20.37
C ILE A 155 -9.42 -11.57 19.65
N CYS A 156 -8.26 -12.23 19.57
CA CYS A 156 -8.09 -13.56 18.99
C CYS A 156 -8.08 -14.62 20.10
N TRP A 157 -8.99 -15.58 20.00
CA TRP A 157 -9.23 -16.61 21.01
C TRP A 157 -8.53 -17.94 20.66
N THR A 158 -8.11 -18.09 19.41
CA THR A 158 -7.49 -19.29 18.87
C THR A 158 -6.05 -19.04 18.42
N THR A 159 -5.21 -20.08 18.51
CA THR A 159 -3.78 -20.08 18.17
C THR A 159 -3.42 -20.98 17.00
#